data_AF-A0A177QAH2-F1
#
_entry.id   AF-A0A177QAH2-F1
#
_cell.length_a   1.000
_cell.length_b   1.000
_cell.length_c   1.000
_cell.angle_alpha   90.00
_cell.angle_beta   90.00
_cell.angle_gamma   90.00
#
_symmetry.space_group_name_H-M   'P 1'
#
loop_
_entity.id
_entity.type
_entity.pdbx_description
1 polymer ?
#
loop_
_entity_poly.entity_id
_entity_poly.type
_entity_poly.pdbx_seq_one_letter_code
_entity_poly.pdbx_strand_id
1 'polypeptide(L)' 'MRYPIVIEKGPTNYGADSPDVPGCIAVGDTVEETIREITSAITAHFSIMAEFGDPIPEPVSLVDYVDVELTVPVPAT' A
#
# COMPACT_ATOMS: atom_id res chain seq x y z
N MET A 1 3.44 15.14 -0.73
CA MET A 1 2.45 14.35 -1.50
C MET A 1 1.99 13.19 -0.63
N ARG A 2 0.78 12.68 -0.83
CA ARG A 2 0.25 11.54 -0.07
C ARG A 2 -0.21 10.50 -1.09
N TYR A 3 0.35 9.30 -1.01
CA TYR A 3 -0.03 8.18 -1.85
C TYR A 3 -0.92 7.23 -1.07
N PRO A 4 -1.98 6.69 -1.68
CA PRO A 4 -2.76 5.64 -1.06
C PRO A 4 -1.93 4.36 -1.01
N ILE A 5 -2.10 3.61 0.06
CA ILE A 5 -1.53 2.27 0.21
C ILE A 5 -2.63 1.31 0.64
N VAL A 6 -2.55 0.07 0.19
CA VAL A 6 -3.34 -1.04 0.72
C VAL A 6 -2.43 -1.81 1.67
N ILE A 7 -2.96 -2.19 2.84
CA ILE A 7 -2.24 -3.03 3.80
C ILE A 7 -3.02 -4.34 3.93
N GLU A 8 -2.36 -5.45 3.61
CA GLU A 8 -2.92 -6.79 3.66
C GLU A 8 -2.35 -7.55 4.86
N LYS A 9 -3.22 -8.22 5.62
CA LYS A 9 -2.79 -9.08 6.72
C LYS A 9 -2.45 -10.48 6.19
N GLY A 10 -1.20 -10.88 6.36
CA GLY A 10 -0.75 -12.25 6.16
C GLY A 10 -0.94 -13.13 7.40
N PRO A 11 -0.54 -14.42 7.33
CA PRO A 11 -0.66 -15.34 8.48
C PRO A 11 0.11 -14.87 9.72
N THR A 12 1.27 -14.23 9.53
CA THR A 12 2.18 -13.82 10.61
C THR A 12 2.72 -12.39 10.45
N ASN A 13 2.33 -11.67 9.40
CA ASN A 13 2.90 -10.37 9.02
C ASN A 13 1.87 -9.50 8.27
N TYR A 14 2.33 -8.36 7.76
CA TYR A 14 1.54 -7.46 6.92
C TYR A 14 2.31 -7.10 5.66
N GLY A 15 1.65 -7.17 4.51
CA GLY A 15 2.14 -6.63 3.24
C GLY A 15 1.51 -5.26 2.96
N ALA A 16 2.20 -4.41 2.20
CA ALA A 16 1.61 -3.20 1.65
C ALA A 16 2.12 -2.88 0.26
N ASP A 17 1.25 -2.29 -0.56
CA ASP A 17 1.57 -1.74 -1.87
C ASP A 17 0.83 -0.42 -2.09
N SER A 18 1.16 0.29 -3.18
CA SER A 18 0.41 1.47 -3.63
C SER A 18 -0.13 1.27 -5.04
N PRO A 19 -1.45 1.48 -5.27
CA PRO A 19 -2.01 1.39 -6.62
C PRO A 19 -1.45 2.46 -7.57
N ASP A 20 -0.99 3.60 -7.03
CA ASP A 20 -0.45 4.72 -7.80
C ASP A 20 1.06 4.62 -8.03
N VAL A 21 1.73 3.69 -7.33
CA VAL A 21 3.18 3.43 -7.48
C VAL A 21 3.42 1.93 -7.72
N PRO A 22 3.04 1.40 -8.91
CA PRO A 22 3.17 -0.02 -9.20
C PRO A 22 4.62 -0.51 -9.04
N GLY A 23 4.79 -1.67 -8.42
CA GLY A 23 6.10 -2.28 -8.19
C GLY A 23 6.78 -1.86 -6.88
N CYS A 24 6.24 -0.90 -6.14
CA CYS A 24 6.65 -0.63 -4.75
C CYS A 24 5.80 -1.45 -3.78
N ILE A 25 6.41 -2.45 -3.15
CA ILE A 25 5.78 -3.35 -2.18
C ILE A 25 6.68 -3.43 -0.94
N ALA A 26 6.10 -3.57 0.24
CA ALA A 26 6.83 -3.80 1.48
C ALA A 26 6.14 -4.83 2.38
N VAL A 27 6.89 -5.39 3.31
CA VAL A 27 6.41 -6.34 4.32
C VAL A 27 6.97 -5.94 5.68
N GLY A 28 6.19 -6.12 6.74
CA GLY A 28 6.59 -5.87 8.13
C GLY A 28 5.83 -6.75 9.11
N ASP A 29 6.34 -6.91 10.32
CA ASP A 29 5.72 -7.74 11.36
C ASP A 29 4.54 -7.01 12.03
N THR A 30 4.54 -5.66 11.99
CA THR A 30 3.43 -4.82 12.43
C THR A 30 2.98 -3.87 11.33
N VAL A 31 1.76 -3.33 11.46
CA VAL A 31 1.22 -2.33 10.54
C VAL A 31 2.13 -1.10 10.47
N GLU A 32 2.64 -0.64 11.62
CA GLU A 32 3.54 0.52 11.71
C GLU A 32 4.87 0.26 10.99
N GLU A 33 5.43 -0.94 11.16
CA GLU A 33 6.63 -1.34 10.43
C GLU A 33 6.38 -1.37 8.93
N THR A 34 5.31 -2.03 8.48
CA THR A 34 4.95 -2.10 7.07
C THR A 34 4.77 -0.70 6.46
N ILE A 35 4.15 0.24 7.19
CA ILE A 35 4.02 1.65 6.76
C ILE A 35 5.38 2.32 6.63
N ARG A 36 6.30 2.10 7.57
CA ARG A 36 7.67 2.64 7.50
C ARG A 36 8.40 2.10 6.28
N GLU A 37 8.33 0.80 6.05
CA GLU A 37 9.03 0.13 4.95
C GLU A 37 8.47 0.55 3.58
N ILE A 38 7.14 0.61 3.39
CA ILE A 38 6.55 1.06 2.11
C ILE A 38 6.88 2.54 1.83
N THR A 39 6.93 3.37 2.87
CA THR A 39 7.34 4.78 2.73
C THR A 39 8.79 4.88 2.26
N SER A 40 9.68 4.07 2.82
CA SER A 40 11.08 3.99 2.41
C SER A 40 11.22 3.51 0.95
N ALA A 41 10.50 2.45 0.58
CA ALA A 41 10.52 1.88 -0.77
C ALA A 41 10.06 2.90 -1.83
N ILE A 42 8.93 3.58 -1.61
CA ILE A 42 8.41 4.61 -2.53
C ILE A 42 9.41 5.78 -2.64
N THR A 43 9.96 6.23 -1.50
CA THR A 43 10.93 7.34 -1.49
C THR A 43 12.18 6.98 -2.28
N ALA A 44 12.74 5.79 -2.08
CA ALA A 44 13.91 5.31 -2.81
C ALA A 44 13.63 5.16 -4.30
N HIS A 45 12.45 4.64 -4.67
CA HIS A 45 12.05 4.52 -6.07
C HIS A 45 11.97 5.88 -6.76
N PHE A 46 11.36 6.87 -6.11
CA PHE A 46 11.29 8.24 -6.65
C PHE A 46 12.65 8.91 -6.75
N SER A 47 13.57 8.68 -5.81
CA SER A 47 14.95 9.18 -5.93
C SER A 47 15.62 8.65 -7.20
N ILE A 48 15.49 7.35 -7.49
CA ILE A 48 16.03 6.73 -8.70
C ILE A 48 15.37 7.34 -9.95
N MET A 49 14.04 7.44 -10.00
CA MET A 49 13.33 8.05 -11.13
C MET A 49 13.82 9.48 -11.41
N ALA A 50 13.97 10.29 -10.35
CA ALA A 50 14.47 11.65 -10.47
C ALA A 50 15.90 11.73 -10.99
N GLU A 51 16.78 10.79 -10.61
CA GLU A 51 18.15 10.69 -11.13
C GLU A 51 18.20 10.40 -12.63
N PHE A 52 17.26 9.60 -13.14
CA PHE A 52 17.13 9.28 -14.56
C PHE A 52 16.29 10.30 -15.36
N GLY A 53 15.71 11.29 -14.69
CA GLY A 53 14.85 12.31 -15.31
C GLY A 53 13.44 11.83 -15.63
N ASP A 54 13.01 10.72 -15.03
CA ASP A 54 11.66 10.20 -15.15
C ASP A 54 10.67 11.03 -14.30
N PRO A 55 9.44 11.26 -14.79
CA PRO A 55 8.43 11.99 -14.04
C PRO A 55 7.93 11.16 -12.85
N ILE A 56 7.84 11.78 -11.68
CA ILE A 56 7.21 11.16 -10.50
C ILE A 56 5.70 11.05 -10.74
N PRO A 57 5.09 9.86 -10.56
CA PRO A 57 3.65 9.68 -10.78
C PRO A 57 2.85 10.51 -9.76
N GLU A 58 1.76 11.14 -10.18
CA GLU A 58 0.86 11.85 -9.25
C GLU A 58 -0.05 10.87 -8.51
N PRO A 59 -0.40 11.12 -7.23
CA PRO A 59 -1.37 10.31 -6.51
C PRO A 59 -2.79 10.63 -7.00
N VAL A 60 -3.35 9.74 -7.82
CA VAL A 60 -4.66 9.91 -8.47
C VAL A 60 -5.75 9.03 -7.89
N SER A 61 -5.39 8.02 -7.10
CA SER A 61 -6.37 7.10 -6.53
C SER A 61 -7.15 7.73 -5.38
N LEU A 62 -8.47 7.62 -5.43
CA LEU A 62 -9.38 7.95 -4.35
C LEU A 62 -9.65 6.67 -3.54
N VAL A 63 -9.42 6.73 -2.23
CA VAL A 63 -9.67 5.60 -1.31
C VAL A 63 -10.86 5.94 -0.43
N ASP A 64 -11.78 4.99 -0.32
CA ASP A 64 -12.94 5.07 0.57
C ASP A 64 -13.28 3.68 1.11
N TYR A 65 -14.14 3.63 2.13
CA TYR A 65 -14.65 2.41 2.72
C TYR A 65 -16.16 2.35 2.59
N VAL A 66 -16.71 1.16 2.34
CA VAL A 66 -18.16 0.93 2.32
C VAL A 66 -18.54 -0.02 3.44
N ASP A 67 -19.61 0.32 4.16
CA ASP A 67 -20.21 -0.61 5.12
C ASP A 67 -21.00 -1.68 4.35
N VAL A 68 -20.78 -2.95 4.71
CA VAL A 68 -21.44 -4.08 4.08
C VAL A 68 -22.27 -4.83 5.11
N GLU A 69 -23.58 -4.93 4.88
CA GLU A 69 -24.49 -5.75 5.67
C GLU A 69 -24.61 -7.14 5.05
N LEU A 70 -24.25 -8.17 5.82
CA LEU A 70 -24.40 -9.57 5.39
C LEU A 70 -25.78 -10.08 5.76
N THR A 71 -26.63 -10.28 4.75
CA THR A 71 -27.96 -10.89 4.91
C THR A 71 -27.93 -12.42 4.84
N VAL A 72 -26.78 -13.00 4.49
CA VAL A 72 -26.54 -14.45 4.45
C VAL A 72 -25.50 -14.85 5.51
N PRO A 73 -25.66 -16.02 6.17
CA PRO A 73 -24.71 -16.48 7.17
C PRO A 73 -23.32 -16.68 6.57
N VAL A 74 -22.29 -16.09 7.20
CA VAL A 74 -20.89 -16.40 6.87
C VAL A 74 -20.60 -17.81 7.36
N PRO A 75 -20.09 -18.74 6.51
CA PRO A 75 -19.67 -20.05 6.97
C PRO A 75 -18.59 -19.87 8.05
N ALA A 76 -18.76 -20.52 9.20
CA ALA A 76 -17.69 -20.60 10.19
C ALA A 76 -16.54 -21.43 9.60
N THR A 77 -15.37 -20.81 9.48
CA THR A 77 -14.11 -21.48 9.09
C THR A 77 -13.62 -22.41 10.19
#